data_AF-A0A3S0BLY4-F1
#
_entry.id   AF-A0A3S0BLY4-F1
#
_cell.length_a   1.000
_cell.length_b   1.000
_cell.length_c   1.000
_cell.angle_alpha   90.00
_cell.angle_beta   90.00
_cell.angle_gamma   90.00
#
_symmetry.space_group_name_H-M   'P 1'
#
loop_
_entity.id
_entity.type
_entity.pdbx_description
1 polymer ?
#
loop_
_entity_poly.entity_id
_entity_poly.type
_entity_poly.pdbx_seq_one_letter_code
_entity_poly.pdbx_strand_id
1 'polypeptide(L)'
;MTAGGGPVGPGGDRPAGGRLGGSPAAGPSPPAPPRTPSPPTAASGASFAAQPFATAAGPVAHGPDPAAAVLPYLPHEFPREGAPSLGRSLALDEGDLVLDGRSPDLALVVGAEALRQALELGVATQRGSDRLNTPFGFDRLALGAYAHDLPTRKEFLTMELVRCLSSDLRVTDVREVFFDDDPRYLELRPGIDEEDHRREVAAAHAARVHTVFAVVDTIASTALTLRARGTP
;
A
#
# COMPACT_ATOMS: atom_id res chain seq x y z
N MET A 1 41.96 -41.42 -36.28
CA MET A 1 42.63 -40.68 -37.37
C MET A 1 41.79 -39.41 -37.55
N THR A 2 42.21 -38.17 -37.29
CA THR A 2 43.51 -37.47 -37.23
C THR A 2 43.17 -36.14 -36.52
N ALA A 3 43.67 -35.83 -35.31
CA ALA A 3 44.83 -34.98 -35.02
C ALA A 3 44.87 -33.60 -35.71
N GLY A 4 45.00 -32.55 -34.91
CA GLY A 4 45.40 -31.18 -35.27
C GLY A 4 44.96 -30.22 -34.16
N GLY A 5 45.80 -29.61 -33.33
CA GLY A 5 47.16 -29.13 -33.53
C GLY A 5 47.14 -27.64 -33.17
N GLY A 6 47.66 -27.28 -31.99
CA GLY A 6 47.59 -25.91 -31.46
C GLY A 6 48.52 -24.91 -32.16
N PRO A 7 48.65 -23.70 -31.58
CA PRO A 7 49.97 -23.09 -31.54
C PRO A 7 50.35 -22.64 -30.12
N VAL A 8 51.53 -23.12 -29.72
CA VAL A 8 52.40 -22.55 -28.68
C VAL A 8 53.18 -21.42 -29.33
N GLY A 9 53.25 -20.26 -28.67
CA GLY A 9 54.09 -19.13 -29.07
C GLY A 9 54.68 -18.43 -27.84
N PRO A 10 55.90 -17.86 -27.95
CA PRO A 10 56.88 -17.82 -26.87
C PRO A 10 56.91 -16.48 -26.13
N GLY A 11 57.21 -16.52 -24.83
CA GLY A 11 57.39 -15.31 -24.00
C GLY A 11 58.68 -15.40 -23.19
N GLY A 12 59.81 -15.27 -23.87
CA GLY A 12 61.14 -15.17 -23.26
C GLY A 12 61.54 -13.71 -22.99
N ASP A 13 62.34 -13.58 -21.94
CA ASP A 13 63.32 -12.54 -21.64
C ASP A 13 62.90 -11.14 -21.18
N ARG A 14 63.00 -11.02 -19.85
CA ARG A 14 63.31 -9.82 -19.08
C ARG A 14 64.57 -9.12 -19.59
N PRO A 15 64.60 -7.79 -19.47
CA PRO A 15 65.79 -7.10 -18.98
C PRO A 15 65.56 -6.48 -17.61
N ALA A 16 66.60 -6.60 -16.79
CA ALA A 16 66.76 -5.98 -15.49
C ALA A 16 67.19 -4.52 -15.60
N GLY A 17 66.87 -3.74 -14.57
CA GLY A 17 67.72 -2.63 -14.12
C GLY A 17 67.32 -1.25 -14.63
N GLY A 18 66.78 -0.44 -13.73
CA GLY A 18 66.52 0.98 -14.00
C GLY A 18 65.85 1.70 -12.84
N ARG A 19 66.43 1.62 -11.63
CA ARG A 19 66.08 2.53 -10.53
C ARG A 19 66.74 3.88 -10.81
N LEU A 20 65.94 4.91 -11.09
CA LEU A 20 66.30 6.30 -10.85
C LEU A 20 65.10 6.98 -10.17
N GLY A 21 65.40 7.61 -9.04
CA GLY A 21 64.43 8.25 -8.17
C GLY A 21 63.73 9.42 -8.86
N GLY A 22 62.43 9.49 -8.61
CA GLY A 22 61.63 10.70 -8.77
C GLY A 22 60.66 10.75 -7.59
N SER A 23 60.85 11.71 -6.70
CA SER A 23 59.88 12.04 -5.65
C SER A 23 58.51 12.25 -6.28
N PRO A 24 57.44 11.59 -5.79
CA PRO A 24 56.11 11.93 -6.24
C PRO A 24 55.75 13.31 -5.68
N ALA A 25 55.57 14.28 -6.57
CA ALA A 25 54.79 15.46 -6.27
C ALA A 25 53.41 15.00 -5.77
N ALA A 26 52.99 15.53 -4.62
CA ALA A 26 51.70 15.23 -4.01
C ALA A 26 50.57 15.49 -5.02
N GLY A 27 50.00 14.41 -5.55
CA GLY A 27 48.76 14.47 -6.31
C GLY A 27 47.61 14.96 -5.42
N PRO A 28 46.56 15.55 -6.01
CA PRO A 28 45.41 16.03 -5.27
C PRO A 28 44.80 14.86 -4.47
N SER A 29 44.55 15.12 -3.18
CA SER A 29 43.94 14.16 -2.27
C SER A 29 42.63 13.60 -2.87
N PRO A 30 42.37 12.29 -2.73
CA PRO A 30 41.09 11.73 -3.14
C PRO A 30 39.94 12.45 -2.40
N PRO A 31 38.78 12.66 -3.05
CA PRO A 31 37.63 13.24 -2.39
C PRO A 31 37.23 12.39 -1.18
N ALA A 32 36.92 13.07 -0.07
CA ALA A 32 36.49 12.42 1.15
C ALA A 32 35.29 11.49 0.90
N PRO A 33 35.21 10.32 1.58
CA PRO A 33 34.05 9.45 1.47
C PRO A 33 32.78 10.23 1.85
N PRO A 34 31.63 9.93 1.23
CA PRO A 34 30.37 10.57 1.56
C PRO A 34 30.10 10.40 3.05
N ARG A 35 29.86 11.53 3.73
CA ARG A 35 29.48 11.54 5.14
C ARG A 35 28.22 10.71 5.29
N THR A 36 28.28 9.69 6.15
CA THR A 36 27.10 8.96 6.58
C THR A 36 26.08 9.97 7.12
N PRO A 37 24.81 9.93 6.66
CA PRO A 37 23.79 10.81 7.20
C PRO A 37 23.65 10.50 8.70
N SER A 38 23.75 11.53 9.52
CA SER A 38 23.45 11.44 10.94
C SER A 38 22.02 10.92 11.13
N PRO A 39 21.76 10.09 12.14
CA PRO A 39 20.40 9.65 12.44
C PRO A 39 19.52 10.89 12.67
N PRO A 40 18.27 10.91 12.17
CA PRO A 40 17.37 12.02 12.43
C PRO A 40 17.18 12.16 13.94
N THR A 41 17.54 13.35 14.44
CA THR A 41 17.19 13.83 15.77
C THR A 41 15.69 13.61 15.96
N ALA A 42 15.32 12.78 16.94
CA ALA A 42 13.94 12.54 17.29
C ALA A 42 13.25 13.88 17.54
N ALA A 43 12.32 14.24 16.64
CA ALA A 43 11.44 15.36 16.85
C ALA A 43 10.57 15.04 18.07
N SER A 44 10.89 15.75 19.15
CA SER A 44 10.07 15.88 20.34
C SER A 44 8.76 16.58 19.96
N GLY A 45 7.62 16.03 20.38
CA GLY A 45 6.39 16.81 20.54
C GLY A 45 5.12 16.26 19.90
N ALA A 46 4.58 15.17 20.43
CA ALA A 46 3.12 15.03 20.57
C ALA A 46 2.86 14.44 21.95
N SER A 47 2.49 15.33 22.87
CA SER A 47 2.15 15.02 24.26
C SER A 47 0.79 14.32 24.30
N PHE A 48 0.74 13.14 24.90
CA PHE A 48 -0.50 12.56 25.42
C PHE A 48 -0.26 12.20 26.88
N ALA A 49 -0.82 13.00 27.78
CA ALA A 49 -0.87 12.72 29.20
C ALA A 49 -1.81 11.52 29.44
N ALA A 50 -1.26 10.41 29.93
CA ALA A 50 -2.04 9.30 30.44
C ALA A 50 -2.64 9.70 31.80
N GLN A 51 -3.97 9.69 31.91
CA GLN A 51 -4.64 9.64 33.20
C GLN A 51 -4.79 8.18 33.66
N PRO A 52 -4.61 7.90 34.97
CA PRO A 52 -4.82 6.55 35.50
C PRO A 52 -6.32 6.22 35.56
N PHE A 53 -6.72 5.13 34.90
CA PHE A 53 -8.06 4.57 35.08
C PHE A 53 -8.18 3.95 36.48
N ALA A 54 -9.07 4.52 37.29
CA ALA A 54 -9.48 3.96 38.56
C ALA A 54 -10.27 2.66 38.34
N THR A 55 -9.87 1.62 39.08
CA THR A 55 -10.56 0.32 39.13
C THR A 55 -11.78 0.45 40.03
N ALA A 56 -12.99 0.26 39.49
CA ALA A 56 -14.18 0.03 40.28
C ALA A 56 -14.88 -1.23 39.76
N ALA A 57 -14.66 -2.33 40.46
CA ALA A 57 -15.40 -3.56 40.28
C ALA A 57 -16.82 -3.38 40.86
N GLY A 58 -17.82 -3.38 39.99
CA GLY A 58 -19.23 -3.52 40.35
C GLY A 58 -19.76 -4.90 39.94
N PRO A 59 -20.75 -5.46 40.65
CA PRO A 59 -21.21 -6.83 40.44
C PRO A 59 -21.96 -7.00 39.12
N VAL A 60 -21.64 -8.07 38.40
CA VAL A 60 -22.27 -8.47 37.13
C VAL A 60 -23.68 -8.99 37.42
N ALA A 61 -24.70 -8.23 37.00
CA ALA A 61 -26.06 -8.72 36.94
C ALA A 61 -26.20 -9.67 35.74
N HIS A 62 -26.71 -10.88 35.95
CA HIS A 62 -27.08 -11.80 34.88
C HIS A 62 -28.20 -11.20 34.04
N GLY A 63 -27.83 -10.66 32.87
CA GLY A 63 -28.75 -10.29 31.80
C GLY A 63 -29.28 -11.54 31.07
N PRO A 64 -30.43 -11.41 30.39
CA PRO A 64 -31.15 -12.55 29.83
C PRO A 64 -30.38 -13.25 28.71
N ASP A 65 -30.69 -14.54 28.56
CA ASP A 65 -30.19 -15.51 27.59
C ASP A 65 -29.85 -14.90 26.20
N PRO A 66 -28.59 -15.02 25.71
CA PRO A 66 -28.19 -14.49 24.40
C PRO A 66 -28.85 -15.21 23.21
N ALA A 67 -29.67 -16.24 23.45
CA ALA A 67 -30.40 -16.95 22.39
C ALA A 67 -31.61 -16.18 21.81
N ALA A 68 -32.01 -15.04 22.38
CA ALA A 68 -33.29 -14.39 22.04
C ALA A 68 -33.21 -13.09 21.22
N ALA A 69 -32.01 -12.59 20.85
CA ALA A 69 -31.87 -11.34 20.11
C ALA A 69 -31.53 -11.55 18.61
N VAL A 70 -32.27 -12.43 17.93
CA VAL A 70 -32.33 -12.42 16.47
C VAL A 70 -33.39 -11.39 16.06
N LEU A 71 -33.01 -10.11 16.03
CA LEU A 71 -33.87 -9.07 15.46
C LEU A 71 -33.91 -9.21 13.93
N PRO A 72 -35.09 -9.07 13.30
CA PRO A 72 -35.27 -9.31 11.87
C PRO A 72 -34.62 -8.19 11.05
N TYR A 73 -33.76 -8.63 10.14
CA TYR A 73 -33.11 -7.90 9.06
C TYR A 73 -34.05 -6.95 8.31
N LEU A 74 -33.66 -5.68 8.15
CA LEU A 74 -34.15 -4.87 7.05
C LEU A 74 -33.15 -4.95 5.87
N PRO A 75 -33.64 -5.06 4.63
CA PRO A 75 -32.79 -5.35 3.49
C PRO A 75 -32.12 -4.09 2.94
N HIS A 76 -30.80 -4.04 3.01
CA HIS A 76 -30.03 -3.55 1.87
C HIS A 76 -29.90 -4.72 0.89
N GLU A 77 -30.05 -4.44 -0.41
CA GLU A 77 -30.12 -5.38 -1.54
C GLU A 77 -29.62 -6.79 -1.19
N PHE A 78 -30.57 -7.72 -1.04
CA PHE A 78 -30.21 -9.10 -0.79
C PHE A 78 -29.34 -9.59 -1.96
N PRO A 79 -28.20 -10.24 -1.68
CA PRO A 79 -27.47 -10.95 -2.70
C PRO A 79 -28.42 -11.87 -3.47
N ARG A 80 -28.23 -11.99 -4.79
CA ARG A 80 -28.94 -13.02 -5.57
C ARG A 80 -28.82 -14.34 -4.82
N GLU A 81 -29.95 -15.01 -4.61
CA GLU A 81 -30.01 -16.26 -3.86
C GLU A 81 -28.98 -17.26 -4.42
N GLY A 82 -28.04 -17.70 -3.57
CA GLY A 82 -26.94 -18.58 -3.93
C GLY A 82 -25.60 -17.92 -4.30
N ALA A 83 -25.49 -16.58 -4.36
CA ALA A 83 -24.22 -15.89 -4.56
C ALA A 83 -23.32 -15.99 -3.31
N PRO A 84 -21.99 -16.16 -3.46
CA PRO A 84 -21.06 -16.13 -2.33
C PRO A 84 -21.15 -14.81 -1.55
N SER A 85 -21.11 -14.90 -0.22
CA SER A 85 -21.14 -13.71 0.64
C SER A 85 -19.86 -12.88 0.49
N LEU A 86 -20.02 -11.58 0.24
CA LEU A 86 -18.90 -10.62 0.28
C LEU A 86 -18.61 -10.11 1.70
N GLY A 87 -19.27 -10.66 2.72
CA GLY A 87 -18.99 -10.40 4.12
C GLY A 87 -19.88 -9.35 4.79
N ARG A 88 -19.58 -9.09 6.06
CA ARG A 88 -20.22 -8.11 6.94
C ARG A 88 -19.15 -7.52 7.85
N SER A 89 -19.22 -6.22 8.10
CA SER A 89 -18.29 -5.51 8.99
C SER A 89 -19.03 -4.43 9.76
N LEU A 90 -18.41 -3.95 10.83
CA LEU A 90 -18.77 -2.66 11.44
C LEU A 90 -18.44 -1.54 10.44
N ALA A 91 -19.33 -0.56 10.33
CA ALA A 91 -19.13 0.60 9.49
C ALA A 91 -18.01 1.48 10.07
N LEU A 92 -17.12 1.94 9.19
CA LEU A 92 -16.04 2.85 9.53
C LEU A 92 -16.19 4.17 8.77
N ASP A 93 -15.87 5.27 9.44
CA ASP A 93 -15.69 6.60 8.82
C ASP A 93 -14.29 7.10 9.19
N GLU A 94 -13.43 7.26 8.18
CA GLU A 94 -11.99 7.58 8.37
C GLU A 94 -11.24 6.66 9.37
N GLY A 95 -11.74 5.43 9.58
CA GLY A 95 -11.18 4.45 10.51
C GLY A 95 -11.86 4.43 11.88
N ASP A 96 -12.78 5.35 12.16
CA ASP A 96 -13.57 5.39 13.38
C ASP A 96 -14.87 4.60 13.26
N LEU A 97 -15.30 3.97 14.35
CA LEU A 97 -16.55 3.21 14.40
C LEU A 97 -17.76 4.14 14.34
N VAL A 98 -18.69 3.83 13.44
CA VAL A 98 -19.93 4.62 13.27
C VAL A 98 -21.05 4.02 14.12
N LEU A 99 -21.83 4.87 14.79
CA LEU A 99 -23.06 4.47 15.48
C LEU A 99 -24.24 4.45 14.50
N ASP A 100 -25.18 3.53 14.72
CA ASP A 100 -26.45 3.56 14.01
C ASP A 100 -27.26 4.79 14.43
N GLY A 101 -27.76 5.57 13.47
CA GLY A 101 -28.57 6.75 13.76
C GLY A 101 -29.94 6.45 14.39
N ARG A 102 -30.34 5.17 14.43
CA ARG A 102 -31.65 4.72 14.93
C ARG A 102 -31.58 3.93 16.24
N SER A 103 -30.39 3.53 16.67
CA SER A 103 -30.18 2.68 17.84
C SER A 103 -28.84 3.00 18.51
N PRO A 104 -28.63 2.66 19.79
CA PRO A 104 -27.32 2.83 20.44
C PRO A 104 -26.26 1.82 19.97
N ASP A 105 -26.54 1.03 18.92
CA ASP A 105 -25.65 0.01 18.40
C ASP A 105 -24.64 0.59 17.39
N LEU A 106 -23.62 -0.20 17.07
CA LEU A 106 -22.70 0.12 15.99
C LEU A 106 -23.33 -0.14 14.63
N ALA A 107 -23.14 0.78 13.70
CA ALA A 107 -23.58 0.63 12.32
C ALA A 107 -22.83 -0.52 11.63
N LEU A 108 -23.52 -1.20 10.72
CA LEU A 108 -23.02 -2.37 10.02
C LEU A 108 -23.07 -2.14 8.52
N VAL A 109 -22.02 -2.57 7.83
CA VAL A 109 -21.94 -2.65 6.37
C VAL A 109 -21.96 -4.11 5.94
N VAL A 110 -22.59 -4.40 4.81
CA VAL A 110 -22.75 -5.76 4.28
C VAL A 110 -22.42 -5.81 2.79
N GLY A 111 -22.09 -7.01 2.30
CA GLY A 111 -21.95 -7.25 0.87
C GLY A 111 -20.77 -6.48 0.26
N ALA A 112 -21.02 -5.88 -0.90
CA ALA A 112 -20.01 -5.15 -1.67
C ALA A 112 -19.38 -3.98 -0.87
N GLU A 113 -20.18 -3.28 -0.06
CA GLU A 113 -19.70 -2.17 0.77
C GLU A 113 -18.77 -2.66 1.88
N ALA A 114 -19.10 -3.79 2.52
CA ALA A 114 -18.23 -4.40 3.52
C ALA A 114 -16.89 -4.86 2.93
N LEU A 115 -16.91 -5.40 1.70
CA LEU A 115 -15.68 -5.74 0.98
C LEU A 115 -14.90 -4.48 0.60
N ARG A 116 -15.55 -3.46 0.04
CA ARG A 116 -14.89 -2.20 -0.31
C ARG A 116 -14.17 -1.61 0.90
N GLN A 117 -14.86 -1.48 2.03
CA GLN A 117 -14.28 -0.96 3.27
C GLN A 117 -13.10 -1.81 3.76
N ALA A 118 -13.18 -3.15 3.67
CA ALA A 118 -12.08 -4.02 4.06
C ALA A 118 -10.83 -3.83 3.17
N LEU A 119 -11.03 -3.68 1.85
CA LEU A 119 -9.94 -3.43 0.90
C LEU A 119 -9.34 -2.04 1.09
N GLU A 120 -10.17 -1.01 1.30
CA GLU A 120 -9.73 0.34 1.63
C GLU A 120 -8.93 0.36 2.94
N LEU A 121 -9.38 -0.36 3.97
CA LEU A 121 -8.65 -0.49 5.23
C LEU A 121 -7.29 -1.18 5.03
N GLY A 122 -7.23 -2.23 4.20
CA GLY A 122 -5.97 -2.88 3.83
C GLY A 122 -5.00 -1.89 3.16
N VAL A 123 -5.47 -1.10 2.20
CA VAL A 123 -4.66 -0.07 1.54
C VAL A 123 -4.30 1.08 2.49
N ALA A 124 -5.18 1.38 3.47
CA ALA A 124 -5.00 2.40 4.50
C ALA A 124 -3.92 2.05 5.52
N THR A 125 -3.72 0.75 5.76
CA THR A 125 -2.89 0.24 6.84
C THR A 125 -1.45 0.03 6.35
N GLN A 126 -0.46 0.54 7.10
CA GLN A 126 0.95 0.27 6.77
C GLN A 126 1.27 -1.21 6.97
N ARG A 127 1.90 -1.83 5.97
CA ARG A 127 2.35 -3.22 6.07
C ARG A 127 3.28 -3.43 7.26
N GLY A 128 3.02 -4.49 8.03
CA GLY A 128 3.79 -4.84 9.23
C GLY A 128 3.38 -4.09 10.50
N SER A 129 2.37 -3.23 10.45
CA SER A 129 1.85 -2.53 11.65
C SER A 129 1.05 -3.44 12.58
N ASP A 130 0.38 -4.45 12.04
CA ASP A 130 -0.26 -5.51 12.84
C ASP A 130 0.79 -6.55 13.28
N ARG A 131 0.93 -6.71 14.60
CA ARG A 131 1.90 -7.63 15.23
C ARG A 131 1.57 -9.10 15.01
N LEU A 132 0.30 -9.43 14.80
CA LEU A 132 -0.18 -10.80 14.61
C LEU A 132 -0.36 -11.12 13.12
N ASN A 133 -0.60 -10.12 12.29
CA ASN A 133 -0.77 -10.26 10.86
C ASN A 133 0.18 -9.33 10.08
N THR A 134 1.48 -9.55 10.23
CA THR A 134 2.51 -8.70 9.59
C THR A 134 2.43 -8.59 8.06
N PRO A 135 1.90 -9.57 7.30
CA PRO A 135 1.71 -9.43 5.85
C PRO A 135 0.57 -8.48 5.46
N PHE A 136 -0.35 -8.17 6.38
CA PHE A 136 -1.49 -7.29 6.14
C PHE A 136 -1.05 -5.85 5.96
N GLY A 137 -1.76 -5.14 5.09
CA GLY A 137 -1.53 -3.74 4.79
C GLY A 137 -0.81 -3.50 3.47
N PHE A 138 -0.53 -2.24 3.19
CA PHE A 138 0.17 -1.71 2.04
C PHE A 138 1.50 -1.09 2.48
N ASP A 139 2.59 -1.37 1.77
CA ASP A 139 3.92 -0.85 2.10
C ASP A 139 4.16 0.56 1.55
N ARG A 140 3.69 1.58 2.28
CA ARG A 140 3.86 2.99 1.90
C ARG A 140 5.27 3.49 2.14
N LEU A 141 5.93 2.98 3.19
CA LEU A 141 7.28 3.40 3.55
C LEU A 141 8.31 3.05 2.46
N ALA A 142 8.09 1.96 1.73
CA ALA A 142 8.94 1.60 0.59
C ALA A 142 8.95 2.68 -0.52
N LEU A 143 7.88 3.46 -0.69
CA LEU A 143 7.81 4.54 -1.68
C LEU A 143 8.77 5.69 -1.35
N GLY A 144 8.93 6.02 -0.07
CA GLY A 144 9.81 7.09 0.40
C GLY A 144 11.25 6.65 0.59
N ALA A 145 11.49 5.34 0.75
CA ALA A 145 12.83 4.79 1.01
C ALA A 145 13.78 4.88 -0.19
N TYR A 146 13.25 4.96 -1.42
CA TYR A 146 14.05 4.92 -2.64
C TYR A 146 13.78 6.13 -3.53
N ALA A 147 14.86 6.77 -4.01
CA ALA A 147 14.79 7.84 -5.00
C ALA A 147 14.52 7.27 -6.41
N HIS A 148 13.32 6.72 -6.60
CA HIS A 148 12.85 6.26 -7.90
C HIS A 148 12.32 7.42 -8.73
N ASP A 149 12.39 7.31 -10.05
CA ASP A 149 11.65 8.17 -10.98
C ASP A 149 10.15 7.85 -10.93
N LEU A 150 9.32 8.77 -11.45
CA LEU A 150 7.87 8.64 -11.38
C LEU A 150 7.33 7.33 -12.00
N PRO A 151 7.79 6.87 -13.18
CA PRO A 151 7.35 5.59 -13.75
C PRO A 151 7.63 4.40 -12.84
N THR A 152 8.83 4.30 -12.27
CA THR A 152 9.18 3.20 -11.36
C THR A 152 8.36 3.24 -10.08
N ARG A 153 8.05 4.43 -9.54
CA ARG A 153 7.14 4.55 -8.39
C ARG A 153 5.73 4.07 -8.71
N LYS A 154 5.21 4.43 -9.88
CA LYS A 154 3.88 3.97 -10.33
C LYS A 154 3.85 2.46 -10.51
N GLU A 155 4.88 1.87 -11.12
CA GLU A 155 5.00 0.42 -11.25
C GLU A 155 5.02 -0.27 -9.87
N PHE A 156 5.81 0.26 -8.93
CA PHE A 156 5.84 -0.26 -7.56
C PHE A 156 4.47 -0.12 -6.87
N LEU A 157 3.81 1.03 -6.99
CA LEU A 157 2.44 1.25 -6.46
C LEU A 157 1.47 0.22 -7.02
N THR A 158 1.52 -0.03 -8.34
CA THR A 158 0.68 -1.02 -9.01
C THR A 158 0.93 -2.42 -8.46
N MET A 159 2.20 -2.86 -8.40
CA MET A 159 2.55 -4.18 -7.89
C MET A 159 2.13 -4.36 -6.43
N GLU A 160 2.36 -3.36 -5.58
CA GLU A 160 2.03 -3.41 -4.17
C GLU A 160 0.51 -3.37 -3.93
N LEU A 161 -0.22 -2.62 -4.76
CA LEU A 161 -1.69 -2.59 -4.72
C LEU A 161 -2.27 -3.95 -5.13
N VAL A 162 -1.79 -4.53 -6.23
CA VAL A 162 -2.19 -5.89 -6.66
C VAL A 162 -1.91 -6.89 -5.53
N ARG A 163 -0.70 -6.89 -4.96
CA ARG A 163 -0.36 -7.77 -3.82
C ARG A 163 -1.31 -7.59 -2.64
N CYS A 164 -1.59 -6.35 -2.25
CA CYS A 164 -2.47 -6.04 -1.13
C CYS A 164 -3.90 -6.52 -1.39
N LEU A 165 -4.47 -6.18 -2.56
CA LEU A 165 -5.85 -6.51 -2.90
C LEU A 165 -6.06 -8.02 -3.10
N SER A 166 -5.12 -8.69 -3.78
CA SER A 166 -5.17 -10.14 -4.01
C SER A 166 -4.97 -10.97 -2.73
N SER A 167 -4.62 -10.35 -1.59
CA SER A 167 -4.54 -11.07 -0.31
C SER A 167 -5.91 -11.36 0.30
N ASP A 168 -6.96 -10.65 -0.11
CA ASP A 168 -8.33 -10.92 0.32
C ASP A 168 -8.94 -12.03 -0.54
N LEU A 169 -9.35 -13.14 0.09
CA LEU A 169 -9.89 -14.32 -0.58
C LEU A 169 -11.20 -14.05 -1.36
N ARG A 170 -11.86 -12.92 -1.12
CA ARG A 170 -13.08 -12.52 -1.84
C ARG A 170 -12.76 -11.82 -3.16
N VAL A 171 -11.52 -11.41 -3.38
CA VAL A 171 -11.02 -10.87 -4.65
C VAL A 171 -10.55 -12.03 -5.52
N THR A 172 -11.14 -12.18 -6.71
CA THR A 172 -10.76 -13.24 -7.65
C THR A 172 -9.71 -12.76 -8.64
N ASP A 173 -9.79 -11.50 -9.07
CA ASP A 173 -8.87 -10.92 -10.03
C ASP A 173 -8.76 -9.40 -9.83
N VAL A 174 -7.57 -8.85 -10.09
CA VAL A 174 -7.34 -7.40 -10.16
C VAL A 174 -7.18 -7.06 -11.63
N ARG A 175 -8.30 -6.72 -12.28
CA ARG A 175 -8.38 -6.59 -13.73
C ARG A 175 -7.51 -5.47 -14.27
N GLU A 176 -7.53 -4.33 -13.59
CA GLU A 176 -6.82 -3.14 -14.04
C GLU A 176 -6.46 -2.24 -12.86
N VAL A 177 -5.27 -1.64 -12.95
CA VAL A 177 -4.82 -0.56 -12.08
C VAL A 177 -4.41 0.59 -12.97
N PHE A 178 -4.96 1.78 -12.70
CA PHE A 178 -4.69 2.97 -13.50
C PHE A 178 -4.62 4.21 -12.62
N PHE A 179 -3.92 5.23 -13.10
CA PHE A 179 -3.70 6.48 -12.38
C PHE A 179 -4.63 7.57 -12.91
N ASP A 180 -4.80 8.64 -12.13
CA ASP A 180 -5.57 9.82 -12.52
C ASP A 180 -5.00 10.57 -13.73
N ASP A 181 -3.75 10.30 -14.11
CA ASP A 181 -3.11 10.83 -15.32
C ASP A 181 -2.92 9.79 -16.44
N ASP A 182 -3.56 8.62 -16.34
CA ASP A 182 -3.58 7.65 -17.45
C ASP A 182 -4.33 8.27 -18.64
N PRO A 183 -3.76 8.25 -19.87
CA PRO A 183 -4.45 8.76 -21.07
C PRO A 183 -5.83 8.14 -21.32
N ARG A 184 -6.06 6.92 -20.83
CA ARG A 184 -7.32 6.17 -20.96
C ARG A 184 -8.30 6.44 -19.81
N TYR A 185 -8.00 7.35 -18.89
CA TYR A 185 -8.81 7.57 -17.67
C TYR A 185 -10.31 7.75 -17.97
N LEU A 186 -10.66 8.56 -18.98
CA LEU A 186 -12.05 8.84 -19.35
C LEU A 186 -12.74 7.62 -20.01
N GLU A 187 -11.97 6.75 -20.67
CA GLU A 187 -12.48 5.49 -21.21
C GLU A 187 -12.80 4.50 -20.07
N LEU A 188 -11.94 4.49 -19.04
CA LEU A 188 -12.06 3.60 -17.89
C LEU A 188 -13.10 4.09 -16.86
N ARG A 189 -13.44 5.38 -16.86
CA ARG A 189 -14.48 5.98 -16.00
C ARG A 189 -15.47 6.82 -16.82
N PRO A 190 -16.38 6.17 -17.56
CA PRO A 190 -17.39 6.87 -18.34
C PRO A 190 -18.31 7.69 -17.43
N GLY A 191 -18.66 8.90 -17.85
CA GLY A 191 -19.58 9.79 -17.14
C GLY A 191 -18.92 10.88 -16.28
N ILE A 192 -17.59 11.00 -16.31
CA ILE A 192 -16.87 12.14 -15.74
C ILE A 192 -16.71 13.23 -16.81
N ASP A 193 -16.95 14.49 -16.44
CA ASP A 193 -16.68 15.63 -17.32
C ASP A 193 -15.17 15.81 -17.54
N GLU A 194 -14.76 15.96 -18.80
CA GLU A 194 -13.35 16.05 -19.20
C GLU A 194 -12.70 17.34 -18.69
N GLU A 195 -13.44 18.45 -18.62
CA GLU A 195 -12.88 19.69 -18.08
C GLU A 195 -12.66 19.61 -16.57
N ASP A 196 -13.65 19.14 -15.83
CA ASP A 196 -13.54 18.96 -14.38
C ASP A 196 -12.42 17.96 -14.03
N HIS A 197 -12.30 16.85 -14.77
CA HIS A 197 -11.20 15.90 -14.60
C HIS A 197 -9.83 16.55 -14.79
N ARG A 198 -9.63 17.30 -15.89
CA ARG A 198 -8.35 18.01 -16.13
C ARG A 198 -8.02 19.01 -15.02
N ARG A 199 -9.02 19.73 -14.50
CA ARG A 199 -8.82 20.67 -13.38
C ARG A 199 -8.42 19.94 -12.10
N GLU A 200 -9.09 18.84 -11.77
CA GLU A 200 -8.78 18.02 -10.59
C GLU A 200 -7.36 17.43 -10.66
N VAL A 201 -6.98 16.85 -11.81
CA VAL A 201 -5.64 16.27 -12.02
C VAL A 201 -4.57 17.34 -11.94
N ALA A 202 -4.78 18.50 -12.58
CA ALA A 202 -3.83 19.61 -12.51
C ALA A 202 -3.62 20.11 -11.06
N ALA A 203 -4.71 20.22 -10.29
CA ALA A 203 -4.64 20.61 -8.88
C ALA A 203 -3.95 19.55 -8.02
N ALA A 204 -4.27 18.26 -8.23
CA ALA A 204 -3.63 17.15 -7.53
C ALA A 204 -2.13 17.09 -7.84
N HIS A 205 -1.74 17.21 -9.11
CA HIS A 205 -0.34 17.22 -9.55
C HIS A 205 0.43 18.42 -9.00
N ALA A 206 -0.19 19.60 -8.93
CA ALA A 206 0.40 20.77 -8.29
C ALA A 206 0.67 20.54 -6.80
N ALA A 207 -0.24 19.82 -6.12
CA ALA A 207 -0.07 19.37 -4.73
C ALA A 207 0.82 18.12 -4.59
N ARG A 208 1.34 17.58 -5.71
CA ARG A 208 2.03 16.29 -5.80
C ARG A 208 1.20 15.11 -5.28
N VAL A 209 -0.11 15.22 -5.25
CA VAL A 209 -1.00 14.10 -4.91
C VAL A 209 -1.25 13.29 -6.18
N HIS A 210 -1.07 11.98 -6.10
CA HIS A 210 -1.48 11.06 -7.16
C HIS A 210 -2.61 10.17 -6.65
N THR A 211 -3.62 9.97 -7.49
CA THR A 211 -4.71 9.04 -7.24
C THR A 211 -4.53 7.80 -8.09
N VAL A 212 -4.60 6.63 -7.45
CA VAL A 212 -4.62 5.34 -8.13
C VAL A 212 -6.00 4.71 -7.97
N PHE A 213 -6.45 4.06 -9.04
CA PHE A 213 -7.69 3.31 -9.11
C PHE A 213 -7.39 1.85 -9.40
N ALA A 214 -8.15 0.95 -8.79
CA ALA A 214 -8.08 -0.48 -9.09
C ALA A 214 -9.49 -1.02 -9.36
N VAL A 215 -9.63 -1.77 -10.45
CA VAL A 215 -10.85 -2.53 -10.78
C VAL A 215 -10.61 -3.98 -10.39
N VAL A 216 -11.43 -4.48 -9.47
CA VAL A 216 -11.32 -5.84 -8.97
C VAL A 216 -12.59 -6.62 -9.26
N ASP A 217 -12.42 -7.87 -9.70
CA ASP A 217 -13.50 -8.86 -9.75
C ASP A 217 -13.55 -9.62 -8.43
N THR A 218 -14.76 -9.97 -8.03
CA THR A 218 -15.02 -10.64 -6.75
C THR A 218 -15.60 -12.03 -6.96
N ILE A 219 -15.56 -12.84 -5.91
CA ILE A 219 -16.18 -14.18 -5.90
C ILE A 219 -17.69 -14.16 -6.18
N ALA A 220 -18.35 -13.02 -6.01
CA ALA A 220 -19.77 -12.82 -6.34
C ALA A 220 -19.97 -12.27 -7.78
N SER A 221 -18.94 -12.30 -8.62
CA SER A 221 -18.93 -11.77 -9.99
C SER A 221 -19.36 -10.30 -10.07
N THR A 222 -19.10 -9.54 -9.01
CA THR A 222 -19.33 -8.09 -8.93
C THR A 222 -18.00 -7.37 -9.09
N ALA A 223 -17.91 -6.43 -10.02
CA ALA A 223 -16.74 -5.58 -10.17
C ALA A 223 -16.80 -4.42 -9.16
N LEU A 224 -15.67 -4.12 -8.51
CA LEU A 224 -15.53 -2.98 -7.60
C LEU A 224 -14.40 -2.08 -8.10
N THR A 225 -14.62 -0.77 -8.04
CA THR A 225 -13.55 0.23 -8.27
C THR A 225 -13.13 0.82 -6.94
N LEU A 226 -11.85 0.65 -6.60
CA LEU A 226 -11.23 1.24 -5.41
C LEU A 226 -10.46 2.48 -5.80
N ARG A 227 -10.38 3.45 -4.88
CA ARG A 227 -9.61 4.68 -5.02
C ARG A 227 -8.65 4.80 -3.85
N ALA A 228 -7.36 4.98 -4.13
CA ALA A 228 -6.38 5.36 -3.13
C ALA A 228 -5.72 6.69 -3.53
N ARG A 229 -5.53 7.58 -2.55
CA ARG A 229 -4.81 8.85 -2.72
C ARG A 229 -3.54 8.82 -1.89
N GLY A 230 -2.44 9.32 -2.45
CA GLY A 230 -1.17 9.43 -1.74
C GLY A 230 -0.41 10.67 -2.15
N THR A 231 0.35 11.22 -1.19
CA THR A 231 1.43 12.18 -1.44
C THR A 231 2.75 11.41 -1.53
N PRO A 232 3.73 11.83 -2.35
CA PRO A 232 5.07 11.27 -2.39
C PRO A 232 5.83 11.51 -1.07
#